data_AF-A0A7V2ALU7-F1
#
_entry.id   AF-A0A7V2ALU7-F1
#
_cell.length_a   1.000
_cell.length_b   1.000
_cell.length_c   1.000
_cell.angle_alpha   90.00
_cell.angle_beta   90.00
_cell.angle_gamma   90.00
#
_symmetry.space_group_name_H-M   'P 1'
#
loop_
_entity.id
_entity.type
_entity.pdbx_description
1 polymer ?
#
loop_
_entity_poly.entity_id
_entity_poly.type
_entity_poly.pdbx_seq_one_letter_code
_entity_poly.pdbx_strand_id
1 'polypeptide(L)'
;RCPDLLDHALDQSMTALMAEKFGIIEHRAKINMRPAALSGVPAKALGVAEGTPSLYLSRTILDQYNEVVELDQEFWRHDAIDIWVSAAASLNKRQE
;
A
#
# COMPACT_ATOMS: atom_id res chain seq x y z
N ARG A 1 -13.57 -8.54 -10.53
CA ARG A 1 -13.82 -9.04 -9.15
C ARG A 1 -14.64 -8.05 -8.33
N CYS A 2 -14.53 -6.74 -8.57
CA CYS A 2 -15.34 -5.72 -7.90
C CYS A 2 -16.15 -4.90 -8.93
N PRO A 3 -17.21 -5.47 -9.53
CA PRO A 3 -18.11 -4.66 -10.35
C PRO A 3 -18.67 -3.52 -9.50
N ASP A 4 -18.92 -2.35 -10.11
CA ASP A 4 -19.58 -1.22 -9.44
C ASP A 4 -18.82 -0.65 -8.22
N LEU A 5 -17.52 -0.98 -8.05
CA LEU A 5 -16.69 -0.46 -6.95
C LEU A 5 -16.73 1.06 -6.85
N LEU A 6 -16.73 1.76 -7.99
CA LEU A 6 -16.74 3.22 -8.06
C LEU A 6 -18.08 3.84 -7.69
N ASP A 7 -19.14 3.04 -7.55
CA ASP A 7 -20.46 3.50 -7.10
C ASP A 7 -20.57 3.54 -5.56
N HIS A 8 -19.56 3.03 -4.85
CA HIS A 8 -19.46 3.10 -3.40
C HIS A 8 -18.60 4.29 -2.96
N ALA A 9 -18.81 4.74 -1.72
CA ALA A 9 -17.96 5.73 -1.08
C ALA A 9 -16.53 5.16 -0.90
N LEU A 10 -15.53 5.84 -1.46
CA LEU A 10 -14.11 5.43 -1.44
C LEU A 10 -13.26 6.24 -0.44
N ASP A 11 -13.89 7.13 0.32
CA ASP A 11 -13.29 7.92 1.41
C ASP A 11 -13.32 7.20 2.76
N GLN A 12 -13.75 5.94 2.76
CA GLN A 12 -13.73 5.02 3.91
C GLN A 12 -12.61 3.97 3.76
N SER A 13 -12.55 3.01 4.70
CA SER A 13 -11.59 1.90 4.62
C SER A 13 -11.85 1.04 3.38
N MET A 14 -10.91 1.05 2.44
CA MET A 14 -10.95 0.17 1.25
C MET A 14 -10.99 -1.30 1.67
N THR A 15 -10.13 -1.73 2.60
CA THR A 15 -10.12 -3.09 3.13
C THR A 15 -11.48 -3.54 3.66
N ALA A 16 -12.18 -2.68 4.42
CA ALA A 16 -13.51 -2.99 4.92
C ALA A 16 -14.54 -3.08 3.78
N LEU A 17 -14.52 -2.12 2.84
CA LEU A 17 -15.40 -2.12 1.67
C LEU A 17 -15.23 -3.39 0.83
N MET A 18 -13.98 -3.80 0.59
CA MET A 18 -13.61 -4.98 -0.18
C MET A 18 -14.12 -6.27 0.49
N ALA A 19 -13.99 -6.38 1.81
CA ALA A 19 -14.52 -7.51 2.57
C ALA A 19 -16.05 -7.54 2.57
N GLU A 20 -16.71 -6.42 2.89
CA GLU A 20 -18.15 -6.36 3.11
C GLU A 20 -18.98 -6.44 1.82
N LYS A 21 -18.51 -5.82 0.72
CA LYS A 21 -19.27 -5.75 -0.53
C LYS A 21 -18.86 -6.81 -1.55
N PHE A 22 -17.59 -7.23 -1.52
CA PHE A 22 -17.03 -8.11 -2.54
C PHE A 22 -16.54 -9.45 -2.00
N GLY A 23 -16.58 -9.68 -0.67
CA GLY A 23 -16.10 -10.92 -0.06
C GLY A 23 -14.60 -11.15 -0.26
N ILE A 24 -13.85 -10.08 -0.51
CA ILE A 24 -12.40 -10.12 -0.72
C ILE A 24 -11.71 -9.84 0.61
N ILE A 25 -10.97 -10.83 1.10
CA ILE A 25 -10.27 -10.74 2.38
C ILE A 25 -8.78 -10.62 2.08
N GLU A 26 -8.24 -9.43 2.30
CA GLU A 26 -6.81 -9.16 2.16
C GLU A 26 -6.04 -9.95 3.23
N HIS A 27 -5.08 -10.78 2.82
CA HIS A 27 -4.34 -11.64 3.74
C HIS A 27 -2.83 -11.39 3.71
N ARG A 28 -2.29 -10.90 2.58
CA ARG A 28 -0.85 -10.69 2.45
C ARG A 28 -0.54 -9.48 1.59
N ALA A 29 0.36 -8.62 2.07
CA ALA A 29 0.94 -7.55 1.29
C ALA A 29 2.42 -7.83 0.97
N LYS A 30 2.84 -7.53 -0.25
CA LYS A 30 4.25 -7.38 -0.62
C LYS A 30 4.51 -5.89 -0.83
N ILE A 31 5.39 -5.32 0.00
CA ILE A 31 5.69 -3.89 -0.01
C ILE A 31 7.11 -3.69 -0.53
N ASN A 32 7.27 -2.79 -1.50
CA ASN A 32 8.56 -2.26 -1.94
C ASN A 32 8.61 -0.77 -1.60
N MET A 33 9.70 -0.33 -0.96
CA MET A 33 9.89 1.06 -0.57
C MET A 33 11.26 1.55 -1.04
N ARG A 34 11.33 2.78 -1.54
CA ARG A 34 12.59 3.42 -1.92
C ARG A 34 12.53 4.92 -1.70
N PRO A 35 13.66 5.57 -1.35
CA PRO A 35 13.77 7.01 -1.42
C PRO A 35 13.40 7.52 -2.82
N ALA A 36 12.76 8.68 -2.87
CA ALA A 36 12.35 9.34 -4.10
C ALA A 36 12.37 10.86 -3.93
N ALA A 37 12.33 11.57 -5.05
CA ALA A 37 12.05 12.99 -5.09
C ALA A 37 10.64 13.20 -5.67
N LEU A 38 9.81 14.01 -5.01
CA LEU A 38 8.49 14.35 -5.52
C LEU A 38 8.65 15.21 -6.78
N SER A 39 7.88 14.89 -7.81
CA SER A 39 7.89 15.61 -9.09
C SER A 39 6.50 15.55 -9.72
N GLY A 40 6.16 16.51 -10.58
CA GLY A 40 4.90 16.50 -11.33
C GLY A 40 3.66 16.42 -10.43
N VAL A 41 2.79 15.44 -10.71
CA VAL A 41 1.48 15.32 -10.07
C VAL A 41 1.57 15.15 -8.54
N PRO A 42 2.36 14.22 -7.98
CA PRO A 42 2.54 14.11 -6.53
C PRO A 42 3.00 15.40 -5.85
N ALA A 43 4.01 16.10 -6.40
CA ALA A 43 4.50 17.36 -5.81
C ALA A 43 3.40 18.43 -5.78
N LYS A 44 2.68 18.59 -6.89
CA LYS A 44 1.56 19.52 -7.01
C LYS A 44 0.41 19.18 -6.06
N ALA A 45 0.01 17.90 -5.99
CA ALA A 45 -1.10 17.45 -5.16
C ALA A 45 -0.81 17.64 -3.66
N LEU A 46 0.45 17.47 -3.25
CA LEU A 46 0.91 17.65 -1.88
C LEU A 46 1.28 19.11 -1.53
N GLY A 47 1.25 20.02 -2.51
CA GLY A 47 1.55 21.44 -2.30
C GLY A 47 3.02 21.72 -1.93
N VAL A 48 3.95 20.91 -2.44
CA VAL A 48 5.39 21.02 -2.16
C VAL A 48 6.19 21.33 -3.41
N ALA A 49 7.44 21.75 -3.24
CA ALA A 49 8.34 21.99 -4.35
C ALA A 49 8.71 20.68 -5.07
N GLU A 50 8.95 20.75 -6.37
CA GLU A 50 9.60 19.64 -7.06
C GLU A 50 11.00 19.39 -6.49
N GLY A 51 11.39 18.12 -6.41
CA GLY A 51 12.64 17.73 -5.77
C GLY A 51 12.52 17.49 -4.26
N THR A 52 11.41 17.83 -3.61
CA THR A 52 11.21 17.57 -2.17
C THR A 52 11.44 16.07 -1.87
N PRO A 53 12.27 15.72 -0.87
CA PRO A 53 12.52 14.34 -0.50
C PRO A 53 11.24 13.59 -0.11
N SER A 54 11.17 12.32 -0.44
CA SER A 54 10.00 11.49 -0.18
C SER A 54 10.36 10.03 -0.09
N LEU A 55 9.39 9.25 0.33
CA LEU A 55 9.42 7.80 0.24
C LEU A 55 8.36 7.35 -0.77
N TYR A 56 8.80 6.67 -1.81
CA TYR A 56 7.90 5.95 -2.70
C TYR A 56 7.63 4.57 -2.12
N LEU A 57 6.36 4.16 -2.13
CA LEU A 57 5.89 2.84 -1.74
C LEU A 57 5.09 2.24 -2.89
N SER A 58 5.27 0.95 -3.13
CA SER A 58 4.33 0.15 -3.92
C SER A 58 3.95 -1.09 -3.14
N ARG A 59 2.66 -1.38 -3.10
CA ARG A 59 2.12 -2.55 -2.43
C ARG A 59 1.33 -3.39 -3.41
N THR A 60 1.62 -4.68 -3.42
CA THR A 60 0.74 -5.68 -4.04
C THR A 60 0.03 -6.44 -2.93
N ILE A 61 -1.30 -6.44 -2.97
CA ILE A 61 -2.14 -7.12 -1.98
C ILE A 61 -2.73 -8.38 -2.60
N LEU A 62 -2.63 -9.47 -1.85
CA LEU A 62 -3.23 -10.77 -2.19
C LEU A 62 -4.42 -11.06 -1.28
N ASP A 63 -5.40 -11.73 -1.84
CA ASP A 63 -6.59 -12.18 -1.12
C ASP A 63 -6.42 -13.55 -0.44
N GLN A 64 -7.53 -14.09 0.08
CA GLN A 64 -7.60 -15.41 0.70
C GLN A 64 -7.30 -16.58 -0.24
N TYR A 65 -7.34 -16.37 -1.56
CA TYR A 65 -7.03 -17.36 -2.59
C TYR A 65 -5.64 -17.18 -3.19
N ASN A 66 -4.82 -16.29 -2.60
CA ASN A 66 -3.49 -15.95 -3.08
C ASN A 66 -3.48 -15.30 -4.48
N GLU A 67 -4.59 -14.68 -4.87
CA GLU A 67 -4.70 -13.90 -6.10
C GLU A 67 -4.45 -12.41 -5.81
N VAL A 68 -3.84 -11.71 -6.77
CA VAL A 68 -3.62 -10.27 -6.64
C VAL A 68 -4.96 -9.55 -6.79
N VAL A 69 -5.31 -8.73 -5.79
CA VAL A 69 -6.55 -7.94 -5.78
C VAL A 69 -6.31 -6.44 -5.82
N GLU A 70 -5.14 -5.98 -5.37
CA GLU A 70 -4.79 -4.57 -5.39
C GLU A 70 -3.31 -4.36 -5.70
N LEU A 71 -3.03 -3.31 -6.45
CA LEU A 71 -1.72 -2.74 -6.63
C LEU A 71 -1.84 -1.24 -6.40
N ASP A 72 -1.20 -0.74 -5.34
CA ASP A 72 -1.13 0.68 -5.05
C ASP A 72 0.30 1.23 -5.24
N GLN A 73 0.36 2.53 -5.46
CA GLN A 73 1.58 3.32 -5.49
C GLN A 73 1.34 4.59 -4.70
N GLU A 74 2.18 4.81 -3.69
CA GLU A 74 2.04 5.93 -2.77
C GLU A 74 3.33 6.76 -2.74
N PHE A 75 3.16 8.07 -2.50
CA PHE A 75 4.26 9.02 -2.38
C PHE A 75 4.12 9.77 -1.06
N TRP A 76 4.98 9.43 -0.09
CA TRP A 76 4.88 10.00 1.25
C TRP A 76 5.94 11.08 1.45
N ARG A 77 5.51 12.23 1.99
CA ARG A 77 6.45 13.29 2.36
C ARG A 77 7.30 12.82 3.54
N HIS A 78 8.60 13.05 3.44
CA HIS A 78 9.54 12.62 4.47
C HIS A 78 9.33 13.30 5.83
N ASP A 79 8.70 14.48 5.84
CA ASP A 79 8.48 15.31 7.02
C ASP A 79 7.12 15.06 7.71
N ALA A 80 6.29 14.19 7.15
CA ALA A 80 4.94 13.91 7.64
C ALA A 80 4.77 12.47 8.18
N ILE A 81 5.83 11.66 8.15
CA ILE A 81 5.78 10.23 8.50
C ILE A 81 6.88 9.85 9.48
N ASP A 82 6.58 8.86 10.31
CA ASP A 82 7.56 8.05 11.03
C ASP A 82 7.20 6.59 10.80
N ILE A 83 8.19 5.72 10.58
CA ILE A 83 7.98 4.32 10.22
C ILE A 83 8.66 3.42 11.23
N TRP A 84 7.84 2.60 11.90
CA TRP A 84 8.31 1.58 12.81
C TRP A 84 7.93 0.18 12.30
N VAL A 85 8.90 -0.73 12.30
CA VAL A 85 8.71 -2.11 11.85
C VAL A 85 9.22 -3.06 12.93
N SER A 86 8.38 -4.01 13.31
CA SER A 86 8.79 -5.17 14.11
C SER A 86 8.78 -6.41 13.22
N ALA A 87 9.87 -7.17 13.26
CA ALA A 87 9.98 -8.45 12.59
C ALA A 87 10.35 -9.52 13.62
N ALA A 88 9.50 -10.55 13.73
CA ALA A 88 9.88 -11.76 14.45
C ALA A 88 10.78 -12.60 13.54
N ALA A 89 11.99 -12.93 14.00
CA ALA A 89 12.87 -13.83 13.27
C ALA A 89 12.29 -15.26 13.32
N SER A 90 11.90 -15.82 12.17
CA SER A 90 11.63 -17.24 12.05
C SER A 90 12.95 -17.99 11.87
N LEU A 91 13.42 -18.66 12.93
CA LEU A 91 14.56 -19.59 12.86
C LEU A 91 14.14 -20.85 12.09
N ASN A 92 14.42 -20.89 10.79
CA ASN A 92 14.34 -22.14 10.03
C ASN A 92 15.47 -23.07 10.50
N LYS A 93 15.13 -24.06 11.34
CA LYS A 93 16.02 -25.20 11.58
C LYS A 93 16.16 -25.97 10.27
N ARG A 94 17.31 -25.87 9.60
CA ARG A 94 17.69 -26.84 8.57
C ARG A 94 17.78 -28.19 9.26
N GLN A 95 16.93 -29.14 8.86
CA GLN A 95 17.18 -30.55 9.16
C GLN A 95 18.28 -31.01 8.21
N GLU A 96 19.41 -31.41 8.78
CA GLU A 96 20.45 -32.22 8.15
C GLU A 96 19.99 -33.69 8.10
#